data_AF-A0A2U3YKG1-F1
#
_entry.id   AF-A0A2U3YKG1-F1
#
_cell.length_a   1.000
_cell.length_b   1.000
_cell.length_c   1.000
_cell.angle_alpha   90.00
_cell.angle_beta   90.00
_cell.angle_gamma   90.00
#
_symmetry.space_group_name_H-M   'P 1'
#
loop_
_entity.id
_entity.type
_entity.pdbx_description
1 polymer ?
#
loop_
_entity_poly.entity_id
_entity_poly.type
_entity_poly.pdbx_seq_one_letter_code
_entity_poly.pdbx_strand_id
1 'polypeptide(L)'
;MKAPGRLLLVILCSLGFSAAYILLCLWAGVPFCLASCLDPQPSINSRPTVPGPLRFSGYSSVPDGKPLVRDPCRSCAVVSSSGQMLGSGLGAEIDSAECVLRMNQAPTVGFEADVGGRSTLRVVSHTSVPLLLRNYSHYFQHARDTLYVVWGPGRHMDRALGGRTYRTLLQLTRMYPGLQVYTFTERMMAYCDQVFQDETGKNR
;
A
#
# COMPACT_ATOMS: atom_id res chain seq x y z
N MET A 1 16.47 -42.69 -34.92
CA MET A 1 15.57 -43.27 -33.89
C MET A 1 16.41 -43.68 -32.66
N LYS A 2 16.66 -42.75 -31.73
CA LYS A 2 17.39 -42.99 -30.46
C LYS A 2 16.81 -42.04 -29.41
N ALA A 3 15.65 -42.35 -28.87
CA ALA A 3 14.94 -41.50 -27.92
C ALA A 3 14.21 -42.19 -26.74
N PRO A 4 13.95 -43.51 -26.69
CA PRO A 4 13.16 -44.06 -25.58
C PRO A 4 13.98 -44.26 -24.27
N GLY A 5 15.30 -44.53 -24.37
CA GLY A 5 16.11 -44.85 -23.19
C GLY A 5 16.49 -43.67 -22.29
N ARG A 6 16.66 -42.47 -22.87
CA ARG A 6 17.01 -41.26 -22.08
C ARG A 6 15.84 -40.73 -21.26
N LEU A 7 14.62 -40.83 -21.79
CA LEU A 7 13.42 -40.40 -21.07
C LEU A 7 13.13 -41.32 -19.88
N LEU A 8 13.28 -42.63 -20.06
CA LEU A 8 13.10 -43.61 -18.99
C LEU A 8 14.10 -43.39 -17.84
N LEU A 9 15.36 -43.07 -18.17
CA LEU A 9 16.41 -42.80 -17.18
C LEU A 9 16.14 -41.52 -16.37
N VAL A 10 15.64 -40.46 -17.02
CA VAL A 10 15.28 -39.21 -16.34
C VAL A 10 14.10 -39.41 -15.39
N ILE A 11 13.09 -40.19 -15.80
CA ILE A 11 11.92 -40.51 -14.97
C ILE A 11 12.32 -41.38 -13.76
N LEU A 12 13.19 -42.38 -13.97
CA LEU A 12 13.67 -43.22 -12.89
C LEU A 12 14.55 -42.43 -11.89
N CYS A 13 15.40 -41.52 -12.38
CA CYS A 13 16.17 -40.64 -11.51
C CYS A 13 15.28 -39.68 -10.72
N SER A 14 14.28 -39.03 -11.34
CA SER A 14 13.42 -38.08 -10.64
C SER A 14 12.53 -38.75 -9.58
N LEU A 15 12.04 -39.96 -9.84
CA LEU A 15 11.32 -40.77 -8.86
C LEU A 15 12.24 -41.21 -7.70
N GLY A 16 13.49 -41.58 -8.00
CA GLY A 16 14.48 -41.95 -6.97
C GLY A 16 14.85 -40.79 -6.04
N PHE A 17 15.10 -39.60 -6.60
CA PHE A 17 15.37 -38.39 -5.81
C PHE A 17 14.17 -37.96 -4.95
N SER A 18 12.96 -38.12 -5.48
CA SER A 18 11.74 -37.78 -4.74
C SER A 18 11.50 -38.72 -3.56
N ALA A 19 11.71 -40.03 -3.74
CA ALA A 19 11.57 -41.02 -2.68
C ALA A 19 12.64 -40.84 -1.58
N ALA A 20 13.90 -40.57 -1.97
CA ALA A 20 14.99 -40.32 -1.02
C ALA A 20 14.74 -39.05 -0.19
N TYR A 21 14.23 -37.98 -0.81
CA TYR A 21 13.88 -36.73 -0.12
C TYR A 21 12.72 -36.93 0.88
N ILE A 22 11.68 -37.67 0.48
CA ILE A 22 10.54 -38.01 1.33
C ILE A 22 10.98 -38.80 2.58
N LEU A 23 11.84 -39.81 2.39
CA LEU A 23 12.39 -40.61 3.47
C LEU A 23 13.28 -39.78 4.41
N LEU A 24 14.07 -38.84 3.87
CA LEU A 24 14.90 -37.93 4.67
C LEU A 24 14.05 -37.00 5.54
N CYS A 25 12.96 -36.46 4.99
CA CYS A 25 12.03 -35.60 5.73
C CYS A 25 11.32 -36.35 6.87
N LEU A 26 10.91 -37.61 6.62
CA LEU A 26 10.30 -38.47 7.63
C LEU A 26 11.29 -38.83 8.75
N TRP A 27 12.55 -39.11 8.42
CA TRP A 27 13.59 -39.45 9.40
C TRP A 27 14.02 -38.25 10.25
N ALA A 28 14.04 -37.05 9.66
CA ALA A 28 14.39 -35.81 10.34
C ALA A 28 13.24 -35.18 11.15
N GLY A 29 12.05 -35.80 11.16
CA GLY A 29 10.87 -35.27 11.87
C GLY A 29 10.40 -33.91 11.34
N VAL A 30 10.78 -33.56 10.11
CA VAL A 30 10.39 -32.30 9.49
C VAL A 30 8.99 -32.50 8.89
N PRO A 31 7.96 -31.77 9.36
CA PRO A 31 6.63 -31.92 8.80
C PRO A 31 6.69 -31.57 7.31
N PHE A 32 6.05 -32.39 6.47
CA PHE A 32 5.72 -31.99 5.11
C PHE A 32 4.93 -30.67 5.20
N CYS A 33 5.57 -29.54 4.90
CA CYS A 33 4.89 -28.25 4.79
C CYS A 33 4.02 -28.25 3.53
N LEU A 34 2.95 -29.05 3.54
CA LEU A 34 1.80 -28.89 2.65
C LEU A 34 0.76 -27.93 3.25
N ALA A 35 0.98 -27.46 4.49
CA ALA A 35 0.01 -26.68 5.27
C ALA A 35 0.46 -25.25 5.56
N SER A 36 1.14 -24.58 4.63
CA SER A 36 1.46 -23.15 4.76
C SER A 36 1.30 -22.45 3.42
N CYS A 37 0.04 -22.19 3.04
CA CYS A 37 -0.37 -21.08 2.18
C CYS A 37 -1.91 -20.85 2.15
N LEU A 38 -2.69 -21.38 3.12
CA LEU A 38 -3.95 -20.72 3.45
C LEU A 38 -3.63 -19.60 4.44
N ASP A 39 -3.27 -18.44 3.90
CA ASP A 39 -3.42 -17.18 4.64
C ASP A 39 -4.86 -17.15 5.17
N PRO A 40 -5.08 -16.84 6.46
CA PRO A 40 -6.42 -16.49 6.91
C PRO A 40 -6.86 -15.28 6.07
N GLN A 41 -7.87 -15.48 5.22
CA GLN A 41 -8.64 -14.39 4.65
C GLN A 41 -8.98 -13.44 5.81
N PRO A 42 -8.60 -12.15 5.76
CA PRO A 42 -8.95 -11.23 6.82
C PRO A 42 -10.48 -11.18 6.86
N SER A 43 -11.06 -11.73 7.91
CA SER A 43 -12.50 -11.73 8.13
C SER A 43 -12.99 -10.28 8.11
N ILE A 44 -13.82 -9.95 7.13
CA ILE A 44 -14.37 -8.60 6.90
C ILE A 44 -15.22 -8.10 8.09
N ASN A 45 -15.54 -8.96 9.07
CA ASN A 45 -16.47 -8.65 10.17
C ASN A 45 -15.86 -8.56 11.58
N SER A 46 -14.55 -8.58 11.76
CA SER A 46 -13.96 -8.34 13.10
C SER A 46 -13.59 -6.87 13.26
N ARG A 47 -14.50 -6.07 13.83
CA ARG A 47 -14.15 -4.75 14.39
C ARG A 47 -13.05 -4.99 15.43
N PRO A 48 -11.83 -4.44 15.26
CA PRO A 48 -10.76 -4.67 16.23
C PRO A 48 -11.22 -4.13 17.59
N THR A 49 -11.46 -5.04 18.54
CA THR A 49 -11.88 -4.69 19.91
C THR A 49 -10.66 -4.38 20.78
N VAL A 50 -9.46 -4.37 20.21
CA VAL A 50 -8.22 -4.09 20.94
C VAL A 50 -8.06 -2.59 21.09
N PRO A 51 -8.06 -2.03 22.31
CA PRO A 51 -7.71 -0.65 22.54
C PRO A 51 -6.21 -0.49 22.27
N GLY A 52 -5.85 0.16 21.17
CA GLY A 52 -4.47 0.53 20.89
C GLY A 52 -4.19 0.86 19.42
N PRO A 53 -3.01 1.44 19.15
CA PRO A 53 -2.60 1.78 17.79
C PRO A 53 -2.51 0.53 16.92
N LEU A 54 -3.14 0.58 15.75
CA LEU A 54 -3.04 -0.48 14.76
C LEU A 54 -1.73 -0.35 13.99
N ARG A 55 -1.12 -1.50 13.68
CA ARG A 55 0.12 -1.58 12.89
C ARG A 55 -0.21 -2.03 11.47
N PHE A 56 0.09 -1.19 10.49
CA PHE A 56 -0.19 -1.44 9.08
C PHE A 56 1.11 -1.75 8.32
N SER A 57 1.42 -3.05 8.15
CA SER A 57 2.67 -3.52 7.52
C SER A 57 2.75 -3.25 6.00
N GLY A 58 1.63 -2.96 5.35
CA GLY A 58 1.59 -2.61 3.92
C GLY A 58 2.07 -1.20 3.58
N TYR A 59 2.37 -0.39 4.60
CA TYR A 59 2.81 1.00 4.45
C TYR A 59 4.20 1.14 5.07
N SER A 60 5.13 1.77 4.36
CA SER A 60 6.52 1.93 4.77
C SER A 60 6.88 3.41 4.85
N SER A 61 7.33 3.85 6.03
CA SER A 61 7.82 5.21 6.28
C SER A 61 8.99 5.53 5.35
N VAL A 62 8.95 6.66 4.65
CA VAL A 62 10.01 7.03 3.70
C VAL A 62 11.37 7.21 4.39
N PRO A 63 11.50 7.90 5.54
CA PRO A 63 12.80 8.08 6.19
C PRO A 63 13.46 6.78 6.66
N ASP A 64 12.71 5.88 7.29
CA ASP A 64 13.28 4.76 8.06
C ASP A 64 12.69 3.37 7.75
N GLY A 65 11.73 3.29 6.83
CA GLY A 65 11.12 2.02 6.39
C GLY A 65 10.21 1.37 7.43
N LYS A 66 9.93 2.04 8.56
CA LYS A 66 9.06 1.48 9.61
C LYS A 66 7.60 1.43 9.15
N PRO A 67 6.83 0.44 9.63
CA PRO A 67 5.42 0.35 9.29
C PRO A 67 4.62 1.49 9.89
N LEU A 68 3.51 1.85 9.25
CA LEU A 68 2.58 2.82 9.79
C LEU A 68 1.95 2.28 11.08
N VAL A 69 1.97 3.10 12.13
CA VAL A 69 1.28 2.83 13.40
C VAL A 69 0.33 3.99 13.66
N ARG A 70 -0.97 3.71 13.79
CA ARG A 70 -1.99 4.75 13.98
C ARG A 70 -3.23 4.18 14.64
N ASP A 71 -3.88 5.00 15.47
CA ASP A 71 -5.18 4.68 16.02
C ASP A 71 -6.28 4.68 14.94
N PRO A 72 -7.27 3.78 15.04
CA PRO A 72 -8.42 3.79 14.15
C PRO A 72 -9.30 5.00 14.41
N CYS A 73 -9.82 5.62 13.35
CA CYS A 73 -10.75 6.74 13.46
C CYS A 73 -12.18 6.23 13.69
N ARG A 74 -12.97 6.94 14.49
CA ARG A 74 -14.37 6.55 14.75
C ARG A 74 -15.33 6.93 13.62
N SER A 75 -15.03 8.01 12.91
CA SER A 75 -15.75 8.45 11.72
C SER A 75 -14.77 8.89 10.63
N CYS A 76 -15.08 8.55 9.39
CA CYS A 76 -14.24 8.82 8.23
C CYS A 76 -15.06 9.44 7.10
N ALA A 77 -14.50 10.44 6.43
CA ALA A 77 -14.99 10.97 5.17
C ALA A 77 -13.97 10.70 4.05
N VAL A 78 -14.39 10.05 2.98
CA VAL A 78 -13.58 9.87 1.77
C VAL A 78 -14.09 10.83 0.72
N VAL A 79 -13.29 11.83 0.36
CA VAL A 79 -13.74 12.93 -0.49
C VAL A 79 -13.33 12.67 -1.93
N SER A 80 -14.32 12.59 -2.81
CA SER A 80 -14.11 12.45 -4.26
C SER A 80 -13.46 13.72 -4.85
N SER A 81 -12.68 13.55 -5.91
CA SER A 81 -12.13 14.66 -6.70
C SER A 81 -12.99 15.03 -7.90
N SER A 82 -14.20 14.47 -7.98
CA SER A 82 -15.16 14.73 -9.07
C SER A 82 -15.69 16.17 -9.03
N GLY A 83 -15.90 16.77 -10.20
CA GLY A 83 -16.58 18.06 -10.32
C GLY A 83 -18.03 18.05 -9.81
N GLN A 84 -18.63 16.88 -9.63
CA GLN A 84 -19.97 16.76 -9.01
C GLN A 84 -20.01 17.21 -7.54
N MET A 85 -18.86 17.39 -6.90
CA MET A 85 -18.81 17.98 -5.56
C MET A 85 -19.16 19.47 -5.57
N LEU A 86 -19.01 20.17 -6.70
CA LEU A 86 -19.24 21.62 -6.77
C LEU A 86 -20.72 21.95 -6.57
N GLY A 87 -21.00 22.88 -5.65
CA GLY A 87 -22.35 23.27 -5.25
C GLY A 87 -23.06 22.26 -4.34
N SER A 88 -22.36 21.24 -3.84
CA SER A 88 -22.95 20.24 -2.93
C SER A 88 -23.21 20.77 -1.53
N GLY A 89 -22.45 21.78 -1.06
CA GLY A 89 -22.57 22.32 0.30
C GLY A 89 -22.17 21.34 1.41
N LEU A 90 -21.48 20.24 1.09
CA LEU A 90 -21.15 19.16 2.03
C LEU A 90 -19.95 19.46 2.94
N GLY A 91 -19.30 20.62 2.80
CA GLY A 91 -18.01 20.89 3.42
C GLY A 91 -18.01 20.78 4.95
N ALA A 92 -19.04 21.29 5.62
CA ALA A 92 -19.18 21.20 7.07
C ALA A 92 -19.42 19.76 7.55
N GLU A 93 -20.19 18.98 6.80
CA GLU A 93 -20.42 17.56 7.10
C GLU A 93 -19.12 16.76 6.97
N ILE A 94 -18.36 16.98 5.90
CA ILE A 94 -17.05 16.35 5.68
C ILE A 94 -16.10 16.68 6.83
N ASP A 95 -15.99 17.95 7.22
CA ASP A 95 -15.10 18.40 8.30
C ASP A 95 -15.58 17.97 9.70
N SER A 96 -16.79 17.42 9.83
CA SER A 96 -17.26 16.80 11.08
C SER A 96 -16.65 15.41 11.33
N ALA A 97 -16.15 14.73 10.28
CA ALA A 97 -15.58 13.38 10.39
C ALA A 97 -14.18 13.39 11.02
N GLU A 98 -13.90 12.47 11.95
CA GLU A 98 -12.60 12.40 12.65
C GLU A 98 -11.41 12.33 11.69
N CYS A 99 -11.54 11.53 10.63
CA CYS A 99 -10.53 11.41 9.57
C CYS A 99 -11.07 11.76 8.20
N VAL A 100 -10.40 12.69 7.51
CA VAL A 100 -10.74 13.10 6.14
C VAL A 100 -9.67 12.61 5.17
N LEU A 101 -10.07 11.72 4.26
CA LEU A 101 -9.21 11.09 3.26
C LEU A 101 -9.42 11.77 1.91
N ARG A 102 -8.31 12.17 1.27
CA ARG A 102 -8.32 12.79 -0.06
C ARG A 102 -7.33 12.12 -1.00
N MET A 103 -7.51 12.37 -2.30
CA MET A 103 -6.68 11.80 -3.36
C MET A 103 -5.83 12.87 -4.03
N ASN A 104 -4.57 12.55 -4.28
CA ASN A 104 -3.64 13.36 -5.09
C ASN A 104 -3.66 14.87 -4.72
N GLN A 105 -3.67 15.73 -5.74
CA GLN A 105 -3.68 17.19 -5.62
C GLN A 105 -5.09 17.81 -5.56
N ALA A 106 -6.12 17.06 -5.15
CA ALA A 106 -7.47 17.59 -5.03
C ALA A 106 -7.48 18.82 -4.08
N PRO A 107 -7.84 20.02 -4.57
CA PRO A 107 -7.75 21.25 -3.81
C PRO A 107 -8.86 21.34 -2.78
N THR A 108 -8.61 22.09 -1.70
CA THR A 108 -9.63 22.52 -0.74
C THR A 108 -9.84 24.02 -0.79
N VAL A 109 -8.75 24.78 -1.01
CA VAL A 109 -8.78 26.24 -1.06
C VAL A 109 -9.70 26.74 -2.18
N GLY A 110 -10.69 27.55 -1.83
CA GLY A 110 -11.71 28.08 -2.74
C GLY A 110 -12.89 27.15 -2.98
N PHE A 111 -12.90 25.96 -2.36
CA PHE A 111 -13.95 24.94 -2.48
C PHE A 111 -14.47 24.46 -1.12
N GLU A 112 -14.09 25.12 -0.03
CA GLU A 112 -14.31 24.65 1.34
C GLU A 112 -15.79 24.42 1.66
N ALA A 113 -16.69 25.24 1.10
CA ALA A 113 -18.14 25.07 1.28
C ALA A 113 -18.63 23.70 0.78
N ASP A 114 -18.01 23.17 -0.27
CA ASP A 114 -18.41 21.94 -0.93
C ASP A 114 -17.61 20.73 -0.46
N VAL A 115 -16.30 20.91 -0.26
CA VAL A 115 -15.38 19.78 -0.04
C VAL A 115 -14.73 19.80 1.33
N GLY A 116 -14.98 20.81 2.17
CA GLY A 116 -14.32 20.99 3.47
C GLY A 116 -12.87 21.48 3.35
N GLY A 117 -12.32 21.94 4.47
CA GLY A 117 -10.95 22.46 4.56
C GLY A 117 -9.93 21.43 5.06
N ARG A 118 -10.36 20.40 5.80
CA ARG A 118 -9.42 19.49 6.49
C ARG A 118 -8.95 18.35 5.59
N SER A 119 -7.73 17.88 5.86
CA SER A 119 -7.18 16.63 5.33
C SER A 119 -6.42 15.93 6.44
N THR A 120 -6.75 14.67 6.72
CA THR A 120 -6.02 13.84 7.67
C THR A 120 -5.05 12.93 6.93
N LEU A 121 -5.46 12.40 5.78
CA LEU A 121 -4.68 11.49 4.96
C LEU A 121 -4.86 11.82 3.48
N ARG A 122 -3.76 11.82 2.72
CA ARG A 122 -3.76 11.94 1.26
C ARG A 122 -3.09 10.74 0.62
N VAL A 123 -3.84 10.00 -0.20
CA VAL A 123 -3.28 8.95 -1.06
C VAL A 123 -2.89 9.56 -2.39
N VAL A 124 -1.62 9.43 -2.78
CA VAL A 124 -1.03 10.17 -3.90
C VAL A 124 -0.37 9.19 -4.87
N SER A 125 -0.72 9.26 -6.15
CA SER A 125 0.03 8.58 -7.19
C SER A 125 1.41 9.21 -7.36
N HIS A 126 2.44 8.41 -7.63
CA HIS A 126 3.77 8.88 -7.98
C HIS A 126 3.77 9.91 -9.11
N THR A 127 2.82 9.83 -10.05
CA THR A 127 2.65 10.80 -11.15
C THR A 127 2.11 12.15 -10.69
N SER A 128 1.41 12.20 -9.55
CA SER A 128 0.90 13.45 -8.96
C SER A 128 1.91 14.14 -8.04
N VAL A 129 2.98 13.45 -7.60
CA VAL A 129 4.02 14.06 -6.74
C VAL A 129 4.58 15.36 -7.33
N PRO A 130 4.96 15.44 -8.63
CA PRO A 130 5.41 16.70 -9.22
C PRO A 130 4.38 17.84 -9.15
N LEU A 131 3.07 17.52 -9.14
CA LEU A 131 2.01 18.52 -9.05
C LEU A 131 1.88 19.08 -7.63
N LEU A 132 2.03 18.24 -6.59
CA LEU A 132 2.05 18.69 -5.20
C LEU A 132 3.25 19.61 -4.94
N LEU A 133 4.41 19.28 -5.53
CA LEU A 133 5.63 20.09 -5.41
C LEU A 133 5.49 21.51 -5.95
N ARG A 134 4.59 21.74 -6.92
CA ARG A 134 4.31 23.10 -7.44
C ARG A 134 3.71 24.02 -6.37
N ASN A 135 3.07 23.46 -5.35
CA ASN A 135 2.53 24.22 -4.23
C ASN A 135 2.98 23.60 -2.90
N TYR A 136 4.30 23.55 -2.71
CA TYR A 136 4.92 22.96 -1.52
C TYR A 136 4.46 23.63 -0.22
N SER A 137 4.18 24.93 -0.25
CA SER A 137 3.74 25.65 0.95
C SER A 137 2.37 25.16 1.41
N HIS A 138 1.42 24.99 0.50
CA HIS A 138 0.11 24.44 0.86
C HIS A 138 0.23 22.99 1.36
N TYR A 139 0.88 22.12 0.57
CA TYR A 139 0.86 20.69 0.84
C TYR A 139 1.85 20.24 1.93
N PHE A 140 2.95 20.93 2.18
CA PHE A 140 3.98 20.41 3.10
C PHE A 140 4.32 21.36 4.27
N GLN A 141 3.93 22.64 4.18
CA GLN A 141 4.09 23.59 5.30
C GLN A 141 2.78 23.77 6.07
N HIS A 142 1.72 24.21 5.38
CA HIS A 142 0.42 24.45 6.00
C HIS A 142 -0.28 23.13 6.37
N ALA A 143 -0.22 22.13 5.49
CA ALA A 143 -0.79 20.81 5.72
C ALA A 143 0.19 19.81 6.36
N ARG A 144 1.13 20.28 7.21
CA ARG A 144 2.19 19.44 7.82
C ARG A 144 1.69 18.23 8.62
N ASP A 145 0.48 18.32 9.16
CA ASP A 145 -0.14 17.26 9.97
C ASP A 145 -0.85 16.21 9.09
N THR A 146 -0.91 16.41 7.77
CA THR A 146 -1.47 15.43 6.83
C THR A 146 -0.49 14.28 6.63
N LEU A 147 -1.02 13.05 6.73
CA LEU A 147 -0.28 11.85 6.36
C LEU A 147 -0.36 11.63 4.85
N TYR A 148 0.79 11.55 4.17
CA TYR A 148 0.89 11.27 2.75
C TYR A 148 1.22 9.80 2.51
N VAL A 149 0.39 9.08 1.76
CA VAL A 149 0.68 7.74 1.27
C VAL A 149 0.90 7.80 -0.23
N VAL A 150 2.13 7.58 -0.67
CA VAL A 150 2.49 7.65 -2.09
C VAL A 150 2.63 6.25 -2.68
N TRP A 151 1.96 5.98 -3.79
CA TRP A 151 1.99 4.68 -4.46
C TRP A 151 2.42 4.82 -5.93
N GLY A 152 3.00 3.77 -6.49
CA GLY A 152 3.42 3.74 -7.88
C GLY A 152 4.31 2.54 -8.21
N PRO A 153 4.69 2.37 -9.48
CA PRO A 153 5.52 1.25 -9.92
C PRO A 153 6.88 1.22 -9.22
N GLY A 154 7.39 0.02 -8.93
CA GLY A 154 8.67 -0.20 -8.24
C GLY A 154 9.84 0.59 -8.85
N ARG A 155 9.95 0.65 -10.19
CA ARG A 155 10.97 1.45 -10.90
C ARG A 155 11.05 2.95 -10.48
N HIS A 156 9.99 3.50 -9.87
CA HIS A 156 9.94 4.88 -9.38
C HIS A 156 9.92 4.98 -7.86
N MET A 157 9.44 3.94 -7.17
CA MET A 157 9.14 3.95 -5.74
C MET A 157 10.07 3.07 -4.89
N ASP A 158 10.91 2.24 -5.51
CA ASP A 158 11.81 1.31 -4.82
C ASP A 158 12.80 2.06 -3.93
N ARG A 159 12.86 1.63 -2.66
CA ARG A 159 13.72 2.19 -1.64
C ARG A 159 15.18 1.77 -1.79
N ALA A 160 15.43 0.50 -2.09
CA ALA A 160 16.78 -0.08 -2.18
C ALA A 160 17.49 0.38 -3.46
N LEU A 161 16.76 0.38 -4.58
CA LEU A 161 17.25 0.83 -5.89
C LEU A 161 17.21 2.36 -6.06
N GLY A 162 16.63 3.10 -5.10
CA GLY A 162 16.61 4.56 -5.12
C GLY A 162 15.79 5.12 -6.28
N GLY A 163 14.55 4.64 -6.43
CA GLY A 163 13.60 5.13 -7.43
C GLY A 163 13.48 6.66 -7.43
N ARG A 164 13.31 7.26 -8.62
CA ARG A 164 13.31 8.73 -8.77
C ARG A 164 12.30 9.42 -7.84
N THR A 165 11.07 8.92 -7.79
CA THR A 165 10.05 9.47 -6.90
C THR A 165 10.41 9.22 -5.43
N TYR A 166 10.90 8.03 -5.08
CA TYR A 166 11.33 7.73 -3.71
C TYR A 166 12.41 8.70 -3.21
N ARG A 167 13.44 8.99 -4.03
CA ARG A 167 14.48 9.97 -3.70
C ARG A 167 13.92 11.36 -3.47
N THR A 168 12.98 11.81 -4.30
CA THR A 168 12.28 13.09 -4.12
C THR A 168 11.52 13.14 -2.80
N LEU A 169 10.79 12.07 -2.44
CA LEU A 169 10.09 11.99 -1.15
C LEU A 169 11.06 12.02 0.03
N LEU A 170 12.19 11.31 -0.07
CA LEU A 170 13.22 11.32 0.97
C LEU A 170 13.86 12.70 1.14
N GLN A 171 14.02 13.46 0.06
CA GLN A 171 14.48 14.84 0.16
C GLN A 171 13.43 15.75 0.82
N LEU A 172 12.14 15.55 0.52
CA LEU A 172 11.06 16.30 1.16
C LEU A 172 11.01 16.09 2.67
N THR A 173 11.14 14.85 3.14
CA THR A 173 11.12 14.56 4.59
C THR A 173 12.32 15.13 5.33
N ARG A 174 13.45 15.35 4.64
CA ARG A 174 14.61 16.06 5.18
C ARG A 174 14.38 17.57 5.24
N MET A 175 13.67 18.13 4.27
CA MET A 175 13.37 19.56 4.19
C MET A 175 12.29 19.99 5.19
N TYR A 176 11.33 19.10 5.50
CA TYR A 176 10.22 19.34 6.41
C TYR A 176 10.22 18.32 7.54
N PRO A 177 11.01 18.54 8.61
CA PRO A 177 11.01 17.67 9.78
C PRO A 177 9.60 17.55 10.38
N GLY A 178 9.14 16.31 10.58
CA GLY A 178 7.78 16.01 11.06
C GLY A 178 6.78 15.69 9.95
N LEU A 179 7.12 15.90 8.68
CA LEU A 179 6.26 15.49 7.56
C LEU A 179 6.12 13.96 7.54
N GLN A 180 4.87 13.49 7.56
CA GLN A 180 4.55 12.06 7.56
C GLN A 180 4.36 11.57 6.12
N VAL A 181 5.39 10.92 5.57
CA VAL A 181 5.33 10.35 4.22
C VAL A 181 5.60 8.85 4.28
N TYR A 182 4.65 8.09 3.72
CA TYR A 182 4.69 6.65 3.59
C TYR A 182 4.55 6.23 2.13
N THR A 183 5.04 5.04 1.80
CA THR A 183 4.78 4.40 0.51
C THR A 183 4.14 3.04 0.72
N PHE A 184 3.48 2.51 -0.31
CA PHE A 184 3.14 1.09 -0.29
C PHE A 184 4.41 0.24 -0.30
N THR A 185 4.38 -0.89 0.42
CA THR A 185 5.40 -1.93 0.24
C THR A 185 5.19 -2.63 -1.10
N GLU A 186 6.22 -3.31 -1.62
CA GLU A 186 6.09 -4.11 -2.84
C GLU A 186 5.00 -5.17 -2.72
N ARG A 187 4.92 -5.83 -1.56
CA ARG A 187 3.85 -6.80 -1.25
C ARG A 187 2.47 -6.14 -1.31
N MET A 188 2.31 -4.93 -0.77
CA MET A 188 1.03 -4.22 -0.81
C MET A 188 0.68 -3.78 -2.23
N MET A 189 1.65 -3.31 -3.02
CA MET A 189 1.44 -3.00 -4.44
C MET A 189 0.96 -4.22 -5.21
N ALA A 190 1.66 -5.36 -5.07
CA ALA A 190 1.29 -6.61 -5.73
C ALA A 190 -0.11 -7.11 -5.30
N TYR A 191 -0.44 -6.99 -4.01
CA TYR A 191 -1.77 -7.31 -3.51
C TYR A 191 -2.86 -6.43 -4.14
N CYS A 192 -2.65 -5.11 -4.20
CA CYS A 192 -3.61 -4.20 -4.82
C CYS A 192 -3.80 -4.49 -6.32
N ASP A 193 -2.73 -4.83 -7.03
CA ASP A 193 -2.80 -5.17 -8.45
C ASP A 193 -3.54 -6.51 -8.66
N GLN A 194 -3.34 -7.49 -7.78
CA GLN A 194 -4.08 -8.76 -7.78
C GLN A 194 -5.57 -8.54 -7.56
N VAL A 195 -5.96 -7.78 -6.52
CA VAL A 195 -7.37 -7.45 -6.24
C VAL A 195 -8.02 -6.76 -7.45
N PHE A 196 -7.31 -5.83 -8.09
CA PHE A 196 -7.82 -5.16 -9.28
C PHE A 196 -8.06 -6.13 -10.45
N GLN A 197 -7.11 -7.05 -10.69
CA GLN A 197 -7.24 -8.07 -11.72
C GLN A 197 -8.38 -9.04 -11.44
N ASP A 198 -8.57 -9.46 -10.19
CA ASP A 198 -9.63 -10.38 -9.79
C ASP A 198 -11.02 -9.76 -9.96
N GLU A 199 -11.18 -8.49 -9.60
CA GLU A 199 -12.46 -7.79 -9.68
C GLU A 199 -12.81 -7.31 -11.10
N THR A 200 -11.81 -6.98 -11.92
CA THR A 200 -12.03 -6.34 -13.23
C THR A 200 -11.70 -7.22 -14.43
N GLY A 201 -10.97 -8.31 -14.23
CA GLY A 201 -10.40 -9.12 -15.30
C GLY A 201 -9.27 -8.44 -16.07
N LYS A 202 -8.74 -7.30 -15.61
CA LYS A 202 -7.72 -6.50 -16.31
C LYS A 202 -6.48 -6.26 -15.47
N ASN A 203 -5.33 -6.22 -16.15
CA ASN A 203 -4.08 -5.74 -15.55
C ASN A 203 -4.09 -4.21 -15.53
N ARG A 204 -3.39 -3.65 -14.54
CA ARG A 204 -3.33 -2.22 -14.28
C ARG A 204 -2.21 -1.50 -15.04
#